data_AF-A0A1W9TZ26-F1
#
_entry.id   AF-A0A1W9TZ26-F1
#
_cell.length_a   1.000
_cell.length_b   1.000
_cell.length_c   1.000
_cell.angle_alpha   90.00
_cell.angle_beta   90.00
_cell.angle_gamma   90.00
#
_symmetry.space_group_name_H-M   'P 1'
#
loop_
_entity.id
_entity.type
_entity.pdbx_description
1 polymer ?
#
loop_
_entity_poly.entity_id
_entity_poly.type
_entity_poly.pdbx_seq_one_letter_code
_entity_poly.pdbx_strand_id
1 'polypeptide(L)'
;MKNTERPVEKRSYNRLQAEDGVYAIIKYKPTILGQVINISKDGMAVRYSSKDQKLRDSSELDIFIIDSHFYIEKIQIKIIADFEIADKFSFSSQKNRQRCFQFGAMKASQLFQLDYLLQHYTNKRASDKDRIRCRSNKRSKDDKKATHYLIGETATTE
;
A
#
# COMPACT_ATOMS: atom_id res chain seq x y z
N MET A 1 2.90 -2.97 33.33
CA MET A 1 2.14 -2.23 32.30
C MET A 1 2.89 -2.34 30.99
N LYS A 2 2.34 -2.96 29.94
CA LYS A 2 3.02 -3.11 28.65
C LYS A 2 2.82 -1.84 27.83
N ASN A 3 3.88 -1.06 27.61
CA ASN A 3 3.87 0.07 26.67
C ASN A 3 3.49 -0.46 25.29
N THR A 4 2.27 -0.16 24.83
CA THR A 4 1.86 -0.43 23.46
C THR A 4 2.35 0.73 22.61
N GLU A 5 3.62 0.66 22.19
CA GLU A 5 4.13 1.54 21.14
C GLU A 5 3.29 1.31 19.89
N ARG A 6 2.70 2.37 19.35
CA ARG A 6 1.90 2.28 18.13
C ARG A 6 2.84 1.90 16.99
N PRO A 7 2.50 0.91 16.16
CA PRO A 7 3.34 0.55 15.02
C PRO A 7 3.57 1.78 14.14
N VAL A 8 4.81 2.21 13.99
CA VAL A 8 5.18 3.26 13.05
C VAL A 8 5.02 2.70 11.64
N GLU A 9 4.22 3.38 10.79
CA GLU A 9 4.04 3.00 9.39
C GLU A 9 5.40 3.08 8.66
N LYS A 10 5.88 1.94 8.18
CA LYS A 10 7.18 1.84 7.49
C LYS A 10 7.09 1.98 5.96
N ARG A 11 5.87 2.10 5.40
CA ARG A 11 5.66 2.08 3.94
C ARG A 11 5.69 3.48 3.35
N SER A 12 6.39 3.64 2.24
CA SER A 12 6.53 4.91 1.53
C SER A 12 5.31 5.29 0.69
N TYR A 13 4.51 4.31 0.24
CA TYR A 13 3.36 4.53 -0.65
C TYR A 13 2.07 3.89 -0.13
N ASN A 14 0.99 4.64 -0.28
CA ASN A 14 -0.36 4.13 -0.04
C ASN A 14 -0.72 3.07 -1.08
N ARG A 15 -1.37 2.00 -0.61
CA ARG A 15 -1.84 0.92 -1.48
C ARG A 15 -3.25 1.24 -1.96
N LEU A 16 -3.42 1.22 -3.27
CA LEU A 16 -4.72 1.37 -3.91
C LEU A 16 -5.31 -0.03 -4.11
N GLN A 17 -6.60 -0.18 -3.82
CA GLN A 17 -7.30 -1.43 -4.10
C GLN A 17 -7.40 -1.55 -5.62
N ALA A 18 -6.93 -2.67 -6.16
CA ALA A 18 -7.08 -2.94 -7.58
C ALA A 18 -8.57 -3.17 -7.90
N GLU A 19 -8.98 -2.78 -9.10
CA GLU A 19 -10.29 -3.14 -9.60
C GLU A 19 -10.37 -4.64 -9.93
N ASP A 20 -11.59 -5.16 -10.01
CA ASP A 20 -11.81 -6.51 -10.49
C ASP A 20 -11.32 -6.63 -11.94
N GLY A 21 -10.69 -7.76 -12.28
CA GLY A 21 -10.09 -7.96 -13.60
C GLY A 21 -8.58 -7.73 -13.68
N VAL A 22 -7.92 -7.22 -12.63
CA VAL A 22 -6.46 -7.09 -12.58
C VAL A 22 -5.82 -8.36 -12.01
N TYR A 23 -4.96 -9.00 -12.80
CA TYR A 23 -4.30 -10.27 -12.47
C TYR A 23 -2.79 -10.18 -12.65
N ALA A 24 -2.09 -11.11 -11.99
CA ALA A 24 -0.66 -11.27 -12.11
C ALA A 24 -0.27 -12.74 -12.37
N ILE A 25 0.74 -12.94 -13.22
CA ILE A 25 1.40 -14.25 -13.42
C ILE A 25 2.53 -14.34 -12.40
N ILE A 26 2.34 -15.11 -11.34
CA ILE A 26 3.29 -15.25 -10.23
C ILE A 26 4.39 -16.28 -10.56
N LYS A 27 4.07 -17.26 -11.41
CA LYS A 27 4.97 -18.32 -11.83
C LYS A 27 4.58 -18.76 -13.24
N TYR A 28 5.56 -19.05 -14.11
CA TYR A 28 5.29 -19.53 -15.47
C TYR A 28 5.26 -21.06 -15.60
N LYS A 29 5.86 -21.81 -14.67
CA LYS A 29 6.01 -23.28 -14.76
C LYS A 29 5.86 -23.99 -13.39
N PRO A 30 4.72 -24.66 -13.10
CA PRO A 30 3.44 -24.50 -13.80
C PRO A 30 2.95 -23.04 -13.71
N THR A 31 2.10 -22.63 -14.65
CA THR A 31 1.53 -21.28 -14.64
C THR A 31 0.65 -21.08 -13.42
N ILE A 32 0.97 -20.09 -12.60
CA ILE A 32 0.18 -19.72 -11.43
C ILE A 32 -0.21 -18.26 -11.57
N LEU A 33 -1.52 -18.07 -11.69
CA LEU A 33 -2.18 -16.79 -11.82
C LEU A 33 -2.77 -16.42 -10.47
N GLY A 34 -2.80 -15.14 -10.16
CA GLY A 34 -3.47 -14.63 -8.99
C GLY A 34 -4.10 -13.27 -9.23
N GLN A 35 -5.16 -12.98 -8.47
CA GLN A 35 -5.84 -11.70 -8.51
C GLN A 35 -5.04 -10.67 -7.71
N VAL A 36 -4.80 -9.51 -8.30
CA VAL A 36 -4.17 -8.39 -7.58
C VAL A 36 -5.21 -7.82 -6.61
N ILE A 37 -4.88 -7.82 -5.31
CA ILE A 37 -5.76 -7.27 -4.28
C ILE A 37 -5.51 -5.77 -4.13
N ASN A 38 -4.24 -5.40 -4.04
CA ASN A 38 -3.84 -4.01 -3.96
C ASN A 38 -2.46 -3.81 -4.58
N ILE A 39 -2.24 -2.59 -5.06
CA ILE A 39 -1.04 -2.20 -5.77
C ILE A 39 -0.65 -0.76 -5.43
N SER A 40 0.64 -0.48 -5.50
CA SER A 40 1.27 0.82 -5.27
C SER A 40 2.46 0.97 -6.22
N LYS A 41 3.14 2.11 -6.20
CA LYS A 41 4.35 2.31 -7.02
C LYS A 41 5.50 1.37 -6.68
N ASP A 42 5.55 0.87 -5.45
CA ASP A 42 6.67 0.06 -4.94
C ASP A 42 6.35 -1.43 -4.81
N GLY A 43 5.11 -1.85 -5.07
CA GLY A 43 4.74 -3.25 -4.89
C GLY A 43 3.25 -3.51 -4.86
N MET A 44 2.92 -4.79 -4.69
CA MET A 44 1.55 -5.28 -4.72
C MET A 44 1.32 -6.47 -3.79
N ALA A 45 0.05 -6.80 -3.58
CA ALA A 45 -0.38 -8.06 -2.97
C ALA A 45 -1.27 -8.82 -3.95
N VAL A 46 -1.01 -10.12 -4.10
CA VAL A 46 -1.73 -11.02 -5.00
C VAL A 46 -2.30 -12.18 -4.21
N ARG A 47 -3.55 -12.53 -4.48
CA ARG A 47 -4.22 -13.72 -3.95
C ARG A 47 -4.25 -14.81 -5.01
N TYR A 48 -3.88 -16.03 -4.64
CA TYR A 48 -3.86 -17.18 -5.53
C TYR A 48 -4.20 -18.46 -4.77
N SER A 49 -4.68 -19.46 -5.49
CA SER A 49 -4.95 -20.79 -4.94
C SER A 49 -3.82 -21.75 -5.33
N SER A 50 -3.32 -22.54 -4.38
CA SER A 50 -2.29 -23.54 -4.65
C SER A 50 -2.51 -24.80 -3.83
N LYS A 51 -2.18 -25.95 -4.43
CA LYS A 51 -2.22 -27.27 -3.77
C LYS A 51 -0.95 -27.56 -2.96
N ASP A 52 0.16 -26.89 -3.29
CA ASP A 52 1.49 -27.17 -2.72
C ASP A 52 1.90 -26.16 -1.63
N GLN A 53 2.81 -26.60 -0.74
CA GLN A 53 3.52 -25.70 0.16
C GLN A 53 4.45 -24.77 -0.63
N LYS A 54 4.37 -23.47 -0.34
CA LYS A 54 5.23 -22.35 -0.79
C LYS A 54 5.79 -22.50 -2.22
N LEU A 55 5.25 -21.70 -3.15
CA LEU A 55 5.84 -21.63 -4.49
C LEU A 55 7.29 -21.20 -4.39
N ARG A 56 8.18 -21.84 -5.16
CA ARG A 56 9.56 -21.38 -5.35
C ARG A 56 9.58 -19.91 -5.75
N ASP A 57 10.65 -19.24 -5.34
CA ASP A 57 10.83 -17.82 -5.58
C ASP A 57 10.94 -17.56 -7.09
N SER A 58 10.09 -16.66 -7.59
CA SER A 58 10.23 -16.06 -8.91
C SER A 58 10.84 -14.67 -8.71
N SER A 59 11.81 -14.32 -9.55
CA SER A 59 12.39 -12.98 -9.58
C SER A 59 11.59 -12.03 -10.46
N GLU A 60 10.68 -12.55 -11.28
CA GLU A 60 9.87 -11.76 -12.22
C GLU A 60 8.39 -12.14 -12.13
N LEU A 61 7.52 -11.19 -12.45
CA LEU A 61 6.10 -11.42 -12.69
C LEU A 61 5.59 -10.55 -13.83
N ASP A 62 4.41 -10.90 -14.32
CA ASP A 62 3.65 -10.08 -15.26
C ASP A 62 2.34 -9.61 -14.63
N ILE A 63 1.86 -8.45 -15.06
CA ILE A 63 0.56 -7.89 -14.69
C ILE A 63 -0.26 -7.72 -15.96
N PHE A 64 -1.53 -8.11 -15.89
CA PHE A 64 -2.45 -7.93 -17.01
C PHE A 64 -3.87 -7.66 -16.52
N ILE A 65 -4.69 -7.14 -17.43
CA ILE A 65 -6.09 -6.86 -17.17
C ILE A 65 -6.90 -7.74 -18.12
N ILE A 66 -7.84 -8.52 -17.56
CA ILE A 66 -8.75 -9.35 -18.34
C ILE A 66 -9.60 -8.45 -19.25
N ASP A 67 -9.88 -8.93 -20.46
CA ASP A 67 -10.66 -8.22 -21.48
C ASP A 67 -10.08 -6.85 -21.91
N SER A 68 -8.77 -6.66 -21.68
CA SER A 68 -8.01 -5.48 -22.11
C SER A 68 -6.72 -5.88 -22.80
N HIS A 69 -6.21 -5.02 -23.68
CA HIS A 69 -4.88 -5.19 -24.31
C HIS A 69 -3.74 -4.71 -23.39
N PHE A 70 -4.03 -4.51 -22.09
CA PHE A 70 -3.07 -4.00 -21.12
C PHE A 70 -2.22 -5.12 -20.51
N TYR A 71 -0.90 -5.00 -20.65
CA TYR A 71 0.07 -5.95 -20.14
C TYR A 71 1.37 -5.25 -19.72
N ILE A 72 1.90 -5.61 -18.55
CA ILE A 72 3.25 -5.25 -18.10
C ILE A 72 4.02 -6.53 -17.89
N GLU A 73 5.08 -6.73 -18.66
CA GLU A 73 5.88 -7.95 -18.61
C GLU A 73 7.16 -7.78 -17.79
N LYS A 74 7.67 -8.89 -17.23
CA LYS A 74 9.00 -9.06 -16.63
C LYS A 74 9.33 -7.97 -15.61
N ILE A 75 8.37 -7.70 -14.72
CA ILE A 75 8.59 -6.81 -13.59
C ILE A 75 9.48 -7.55 -12.60
N GLN A 76 10.66 -6.99 -12.33
CA GLN A 76 11.55 -7.51 -11.29
C GLN A 76 10.87 -7.41 -9.93
N ILE A 77 10.94 -8.46 -9.12
CA ILE A 77 10.27 -8.53 -7.82
C ILE A 77 11.13 -9.13 -6.73
N LYS A 78 10.79 -8.74 -5.50
CA LYS A 78 11.21 -9.41 -4.27
C LYS A 78 9.97 -9.84 -3.51
N ILE A 79 9.93 -11.12 -3.10
CA ILE A 79 8.86 -11.63 -2.25
C ILE A 79 9.10 -11.13 -0.82
N ILE A 80 8.13 -10.39 -0.28
CA ILE A 80 8.19 -9.81 1.07
C ILE A 80 7.45 -10.69 2.09
N ALA A 81 6.35 -11.31 1.67
CA ALA A 81 5.56 -12.19 2.52
C ALA A 81 4.77 -13.19 1.67
N ASP A 82 4.55 -14.38 2.21
CA ASP A 82 3.65 -15.39 1.67
C ASP A 82 2.98 -16.11 2.85
N PHE A 83 1.65 -16.01 2.94
CA PHE A 83 0.88 -16.62 4.00
C PHE A 83 -0.44 -17.20 3.47
N GLU A 84 -0.92 -18.21 4.18
CA GLU A 84 -2.22 -18.83 3.91
C GLU A 84 -3.33 -17.93 4.46
N ILE A 85 -4.39 -17.75 3.68
CA ILE A 85 -5.61 -17.10 4.13
C ILE A 85 -6.58 -18.22 4.50
N ALA A 86 -6.95 -18.28 5.78
CA ALA A 86 -7.96 -19.21 6.24
C ALA A 86 -9.28 -18.89 5.52
N ASP A 87 -9.78 -19.84 4.75
CA ASP A 87 -11.12 -19.76 4.19
C ASP A 87 -12.11 -20.35 5.20
N LYS A 88 -13.25 -19.67 5.40
CA LYS A 88 -14.24 -20.12 6.40
C LYS A 88 -14.94 -21.42 6.00
N PHE A 89 -14.75 -21.88 4.75
CA PHE A 89 -15.52 -22.97 4.15
C PHE A 89 -14.72 -23.99 3.32
N SER A 90 -13.38 -24.00 3.37
CA SER A 90 -12.60 -24.88 2.49
C SER A 90 -12.51 -26.32 3.01
N PHE A 91 -13.42 -27.19 2.53
CA PHE A 91 -13.26 -28.66 2.56
C PHE A 91 -12.35 -29.18 1.43
N SER A 92 -11.74 -28.29 0.63
CA SER A 92 -10.88 -28.65 -0.49
C SER A 92 -9.40 -28.70 -0.08
N SER A 93 -8.61 -29.49 -0.81
CA SER A 93 -7.13 -29.55 -0.65
C SER A 93 -6.42 -28.31 -1.21
N GLN A 94 -7.15 -27.37 -1.84
CA GLN A 94 -6.60 -26.12 -2.35
C GLN A 94 -6.65 -25.05 -1.26
N LYS A 95 -5.48 -24.51 -0.93
CA LYS A 95 -5.34 -23.43 0.05
C LYS A 95 -5.33 -22.10 -0.66
N ASN A 96 -6.15 -21.16 -0.19
CA ASN A 96 -6.08 -19.77 -0.60
C ASN A 96 -4.88 -19.12 0.09
N ARG A 97 -4.03 -18.47 -0.70
CA ARG A 97 -2.79 -17.83 -0.22
C ARG A 97 -2.73 -16.39 -0.72
N GLN A 98 -2.04 -15.56 0.04
CA GLN A 98 -1.68 -14.22 -0.39
C GLN A 98 -0.18 -14.03 -0.31
N ARG A 99 0.36 -13.48 -1.40
CA ARG A 99 1.77 -13.17 -1.53
C ARG A 99 1.95 -11.68 -1.80
N CYS A 100 2.88 -11.08 -1.08
CA CYS A 100 3.22 -9.68 -1.17
C CYS A 100 4.56 -9.54 -1.89
N PHE A 101 4.61 -8.65 -2.87
CA PHE A 101 5.78 -8.38 -3.68
C PHE A 101 6.19 -6.92 -3.54
N GLN A 102 7.50 -6.69 -3.53
CA GLN A 102 8.10 -5.39 -3.75
C GLN A 102 8.64 -5.35 -5.18
N PHE A 103 8.38 -4.28 -5.91
CA PHE A 103 8.96 -4.06 -7.23
C PHE A 103 10.45 -3.72 -7.10
N GLY A 104 11.25 -4.35 -7.96
CA GLY A 104 12.64 -4.04 -8.16
C GLY A 104 12.81 -2.90 -9.17
N ALA A 105 13.96 -2.87 -9.83
CA ALA A 105 14.21 -1.91 -10.90
C ALA A 105 13.25 -2.15 -12.07
N MET A 106 12.59 -1.09 -12.52
CA MET A 106 11.65 -1.09 -13.64
C MET A 106 12.17 -0.17 -14.75
N LYS A 107 11.91 -0.55 -16.00
CA LYS A 107 12.16 0.29 -17.18
C LYS A 107 11.16 1.45 -17.21
N ALA A 108 11.51 2.54 -17.90
CA ALA A 108 10.63 3.70 -18.07
C ALA A 108 9.26 3.32 -18.67
N SER A 109 9.23 2.37 -19.62
CA SER A 109 7.98 1.85 -20.19
C SER A 109 7.10 1.15 -19.14
N GLN A 110 7.69 0.30 -18.30
CA GLN A 110 6.98 -0.40 -17.24
C GLN A 110 6.46 0.57 -16.18
N LEU A 111 7.24 1.61 -15.84
CA LEU A 111 6.80 2.67 -14.92
C LEU A 111 5.61 3.45 -15.48
N PHE A 112 5.66 3.81 -16.76
CA PHE A 112 4.55 4.49 -17.43
C PHE A 112 3.28 3.63 -17.43
N GLN A 113 3.40 2.34 -17.74
CA GLN A 113 2.27 1.41 -17.68
C GLN A 113 1.74 1.23 -16.25
N LEU A 114 2.62 1.12 -15.25
CA LEU A 114 2.22 1.04 -13.85
C LEU A 114 1.46 2.30 -13.41
N ASP A 115 1.95 3.48 -13.80
CA ASP A 115 1.27 4.74 -13.51
C ASP A 115 -0.09 4.83 -14.20
N TYR A 116 -0.23 4.31 -15.41
CA TYR A 116 -1.52 4.17 -16.09
C TYR A 116 -2.46 3.23 -15.33
N LEU A 117 -1.98 2.05 -14.92
CA LEU A 117 -2.76 1.09 -14.13
C LEU A 117 -3.25 1.70 -12.82
N LEU A 118 -2.36 2.38 -12.09
CA LEU A 118 -2.71 3.05 -10.82
C LEU A 118 -3.75 4.15 -11.00
N GLN A 119 -3.79 4.81 -12.16
CA GLN A 119 -4.74 5.90 -12.42
C GLN A 119 -6.12 5.40 -12.86
N HIS A 120 -6.17 4.30 -13.62
CA HIS A 120 -7.38 3.86 -14.31
C HIS A 120 -8.03 2.60 -13.77
N TYR A 121 -7.28 1.75 -13.05
CA TYR A 121 -7.73 0.43 -12.61
C TYR A 121 -7.54 0.23 -11.10
N THR A 122 -7.57 1.34 -10.35
CA THR A 122 -7.54 1.26 -8.89
C THR A 122 -8.52 2.24 -8.25
N ASN A 123 -9.14 1.77 -7.17
CA ASN A 123 -10.06 2.56 -6.38
C ASN A 123 -9.29 3.45 -5.41
N LYS A 124 -9.28 4.77 -5.66
CA LYS A 124 -8.71 5.79 -4.75
C LYS A 124 -9.44 5.90 -3.40
N ARG A 125 -10.59 5.23 -3.26
CA ARG A 125 -11.52 5.32 -2.12
C ARG A 125 -10.96 4.81 -0.79
N ALA A 126 -9.84 4.09 -0.78
CA ALA A 126 -9.28 3.53 0.46
C ALA A 126 -8.43 4.51 1.30
N SER A 127 -8.14 5.74 0.83
CA SER A 127 -7.24 6.66 1.56
C SER A 127 -7.82 8.01 2.00
N ASP A 128 -9.06 8.35 1.61
CA ASP A 128 -9.65 9.66 1.97
C ASP A 128 -10.25 9.72 3.39
N LYS A 129 -10.52 8.59 4.04
CA LYS A 129 -10.90 8.60 5.47
C LYS A 129 -9.73 8.87 6.43
N ASP A 130 -8.50 8.70 5.97
CA ASP A 130 -7.29 8.92 6.79
C ASP A 130 -6.67 10.31 6.60
N ARG A 131 -7.11 11.09 5.60
CA ARG A 131 -6.59 12.43 5.33
C ARG A 131 -7.09 13.51 6.30
N ILE A 132 -8.19 13.28 7.02
CA ILE A 132 -8.74 14.28 7.95
C ILE A 132 -8.07 14.22 9.34
N ARG A 133 -7.31 13.17 9.69
CA ARG A 133 -6.78 12.99 11.06
C ARG A 133 -5.29 13.25 11.28
N CYS A 134 -4.59 13.87 10.31
CA CYS A 134 -3.18 14.24 10.45
C CYS A 134 -2.89 15.75 10.35
N ARG A 135 -3.90 16.63 10.35
CA ARG A 135 -3.71 18.10 10.30
C ARG A 135 -3.94 18.85 11.61
N SER A 136 -4.25 18.18 12.72
CA SER A 136 -4.39 18.81 14.03
C SER A 136 -3.33 18.29 15.01
N ASN A 137 -2.10 18.81 14.87
CA ASN A 137 -1.21 19.14 16.00
C ASN A 137 0.13 19.68 15.46
N LYS A 138 0.10 20.91 14.93
CA LYS A 138 1.29 21.75 14.82
C LYS A 138 0.89 23.22 14.92
N ARG A 139 0.61 23.65 16.15
CA ARG A 139 0.64 25.06 16.55
C ARG A 139 0.72 25.16 18.08
N SER A 140 1.61 26.03 18.54
CA SER A 140 1.79 26.51 19.92
C SER A 140 2.60 25.63 20.87
N LYS A 141 3.93 25.71 20.74
CA LYS A 141 4.86 25.81 21.88
C LYS A 141 5.99 26.73 21.45
N ASP A 142 5.68 28.02 21.39
CA ASP A 142 6.63 29.14 21.44
C ASP A 142 5.74 30.37 21.62
N ASP A 143 5.55 30.78 22.88
CA ASP A 143 5.10 32.12 23.31
C ASP A 143 4.70 32.06 24.79
N LYS A 144 5.71 31.93 25.67
CA LYS A 144 5.60 32.32 27.08
C LYS A 144 6.94 32.80 27.59
N LYS A 145 7.41 33.96 27.11
CA LYS A 145 8.28 34.84 27.89
C LYS A 145 8.03 36.30 27.47
N ALA A 146 8.11 37.17 28.48
CA ALA A 146 8.05 38.63 28.44
C ALA A 146 6.65 39.27 28.45
N THR A 147 6.20 39.62 29.65
CA THR A 147 5.64 40.95 29.94
C THR A 147 5.69 41.16 31.46
N HIS A 148 6.66 41.97 31.90
CA HIS A 148 6.76 42.55 33.24
C HIS A 148 6.84 44.07 33.02
N TYR A 149 6.18 44.86 33.88
CA TYR A 149 6.09 46.35 33.91
C TYR A 149 5.07 46.95 32.90
N LEU A 150 4.12 47.84 33.21
CA LEU A 150 3.73 48.70 34.36
C LEU A 150 2.22 48.99 34.28
N ILE A 151 1.53 49.18 35.40
CA ILE A 151 0.20 49.84 35.47
C ILE A 151 0.31 50.98 36.48
N GLY A 152 -0.17 52.17 36.11
CA GLY A 152 -0.48 53.23 37.06
C GLY A 152 -0.43 54.64 36.48
N GLU A 153 -1.30 54.96 35.52
CA GLU A 153 -1.71 56.35 35.25
C GLU A 153 -2.78 56.76 36.27
N THR A 154 -2.64 57.94 36.90
CA THR A 154 -3.79 58.81 37.22
C THR A 154 -3.39 60.28 37.03
N ALA A 155 -4.34 61.03 36.52
CA ALA A 155 -4.20 62.31 35.84
C ALA A 155 -4.29 63.54 36.76
N THR A 156 -3.72 64.66 36.28
CA THR A 156 -3.87 66.03 36.78
C THR A 156 -4.12 66.98 35.61
N THR A 157 -5.30 67.62 35.56
CA THR A 157 -5.69 68.93 34.96
C THR A 157 -7.23 68.93 34.92
N GLU A 158 -8.00 69.92 35.35
CA GLU A 158 -7.80 71.35 35.65
C GLU A 158 -8.58 71.76 36.92
#